data_AF-A0A1G0XX48-F1
#
_entry.id   AF-A0A1G0XX48-F1
#
_cell.length_a   1.000
_cell.length_b   1.000
_cell.length_c   1.000
_cell.angle_alpha   90.00
_cell.angle_beta   90.00
_cell.angle_gamma   90.00
#
_symmetry.space_group_name_H-M   'P 1'
#
loop_
_entity.id
_entity.type
_entity.pdbx_description
1 polymer ?
#
loop_
_entity_poly.entity_id
_entity_poly.type
_entity_poly.pdbx_seq_one_letter_code
_entity_poly.pdbx_strand_id
1 'polypeptide(L)'
;MDQREICIKDPTVSTYHCEFIKKGGTYTIKDCQSTNGTRVNNIPITGEQDLQSSDILQVGGVEILYDCEDKTVTTALKTQTGINLQGAQVGISTIKEMDNFSPFAASNKSGKSQKLMIFIVVLLVVVILGLIAYVVHMMFFKASPQPGAEIRKTFEQVQV
;
A
#
# COMPACT_ATOMS: atom_id res chain seq x y z
N MET A 1 -4.77 28.16 -24.08
CA MET A 1 -3.30 27.98 -24.11
C MET A 1 -2.97 27.00 -23.02
N ASP A 2 -2.41 25.87 -23.38
CA ASP A 2 -2.07 24.79 -22.48
C ASP A 2 -0.74 25.07 -21.78
N GLN A 3 -0.80 25.72 -20.62
CA GLN A 3 0.41 26.09 -19.88
C GLN A 3 0.90 24.89 -19.06
N ARG A 4 2.17 24.51 -19.29
CA ARG A 4 2.92 23.55 -18.47
C ARG A 4 4.06 24.32 -17.84
N GLU A 5 4.01 24.48 -16.52
CA GLU A 5 5.06 25.21 -15.80
C GLU A 5 6.30 24.35 -15.59
N ILE A 6 6.10 23.05 -15.34
CA ILE A 6 7.17 22.09 -15.07
C ILE A 6 7.17 21.04 -16.18
N CYS A 7 8.23 21.01 -16.98
CA CYS A 7 8.38 20.09 -18.11
C CYS A 7 9.42 19.02 -17.80
N ILE A 8 8.98 17.78 -17.62
CA ILE A 8 9.84 16.61 -17.39
C ILE A 8 9.95 15.81 -18.70
N LYS A 9 11.17 15.59 -19.18
CA LYS A 9 11.42 14.80 -20.40
C LYS A 9 11.59 13.33 -20.04
N ASP A 10 10.48 12.65 -19.86
CA ASP A 10 10.48 11.21 -19.59
C ASP A 10 9.28 10.52 -20.28
N PRO A 11 9.46 9.37 -20.97
CA PRO A 11 8.39 8.69 -21.69
C PRO A 11 7.27 8.13 -20.78
N THR A 12 7.55 7.96 -19.48
CA THR A 12 6.57 7.50 -18.50
C THR A 12 5.71 8.64 -17.93
N VAL A 13 6.04 9.89 -18.25
CA VAL A 13 5.32 11.07 -17.79
C VAL A 13 4.35 11.54 -18.88
N SER A 14 3.05 11.42 -18.62
CA SER A 14 1.99 11.96 -19.49
C SER A 14 2.11 13.47 -19.70
N THR A 15 1.60 13.95 -20.85
CA THR A 15 1.60 15.37 -21.25
C THR A 15 0.97 16.32 -20.22
N TYR A 16 -0.06 15.84 -19.50
CA TYR A 16 -0.61 16.46 -18.29
C TYR A 16 -0.66 15.37 -17.24
N HIS A 17 0.35 15.33 -16.38
CA HIS A 17 0.49 14.24 -15.43
C HIS A 17 -0.18 14.58 -14.10
N CYS A 18 0.24 15.69 -13.51
CA CYS A 18 -0.25 16.15 -12.22
C CYS A 18 -0.25 17.68 -12.18
N GLU A 19 -1.11 18.21 -11.32
CA GLU A 19 -1.25 19.63 -11.05
C GLU A 19 -0.92 19.91 -9.59
N PHE A 20 -0.14 20.97 -9.35
CA PHE A 20 0.17 21.48 -8.03
C PHE A 20 -0.72 22.69 -7.75
N ILE A 21 -1.58 22.58 -6.75
CA ILE A 21 -2.52 23.62 -6.34
C ILE A 21 -2.01 24.21 -5.05
N LYS A 22 -1.62 25.49 -5.07
CA LYS A 22 -1.20 26.20 -3.86
C LYS A 22 -2.41 26.49 -2.97
N LYS A 23 -2.44 25.91 -1.76
CA LYS A 23 -3.47 26.17 -0.74
C LYS A 23 -2.82 26.79 0.50
N GLY A 24 -2.83 28.12 0.57
CA GLY A 24 -2.25 28.86 1.68
C GLY A 24 -0.72 28.77 1.71
N GLY A 25 -0.18 28.17 2.77
CA GLY A 25 1.26 27.96 2.97
C GLY A 25 1.80 26.64 2.39
N THR A 26 0.92 25.73 1.98
CA THR A 26 1.31 24.42 1.44
C THR A 26 0.82 24.23 0.00
N TYR A 27 1.31 23.18 -0.66
CA TYR A 27 0.86 22.72 -1.96
C TYR A 27 0.08 21.41 -1.82
N THR A 28 -1.00 21.32 -2.57
CA THR A 28 -1.76 20.10 -2.77
C THR A 28 -1.44 19.57 -4.16
N ILE A 29 -1.19 18.27 -4.30
CA ILE A 29 -1.03 17.62 -5.60
C ILE A 29 -2.32 16.92 -6.02
N LYS A 30 -2.60 16.95 -7.33
CA LYS A 30 -3.72 16.27 -7.96
C LYS A 30 -3.23 15.53 -9.20
N ASP A 31 -3.56 14.25 -9.33
CA ASP A 31 -3.30 13.49 -10.56
C ASP A 31 -4.32 13.85 -11.65
N CYS A 32 -3.83 14.06 -12.88
CA CYS A 32 -4.65 14.45 -14.04
C CYS A 32 -5.02 13.25 -14.91
N GLN A 33 -5.35 12.10 -14.30
CA GLN A 33 -5.58 10.82 -15.00
C GLN A 33 -4.35 10.41 -15.83
N SER A 34 -3.19 10.51 -15.22
CA SER A 34 -1.94 10.14 -15.86
C SER A 34 -1.87 8.63 -16.15
N THR A 35 -1.08 8.23 -17.16
CA THR A 35 -1.00 6.83 -17.60
C THR A 35 -0.40 5.92 -16.52
N ASN A 36 0.60 6.40 -15.79
CA ASN A 36 1.33 5.62 -14.79
C ASN A 36 0.91 5.97 -13.34
N GLY A 37 0.10 7.02 -13.18
CA GLY A 37 -0.31 7.54 -11.89
C GLY A 37 0.76 8.36 -11.18
N THR A 38 0.31 9.15 -10.23
CA THR A 38 1.15 9.88 -9.28
C THR A 38 1.15 9.17 -7.92
N ARG A 39 2.29 9.13 -7.24
CA ARG A 39 2.43 8.57 -5.88
C ARG A 39 3.13 9.56 -4.96
N VAL A 40 2.79 9.56 -3.69
CA VAL A 40 3.48 10.31 -2.63
C VAL A 40 3.94 9.32 -1.59
N ASN A 41 5.23 9.31 -1.25
CA ASN A 41 5.86 8.35 -0.34
C ASN A 41 5.50 6.89 -0.68
N ASN A 42 5.60 6.54 -1.97
CA ASN A 42 5.23 5.24 -2.57
C ASN A 42 3.74 4.85 -2.49
N ILE A 43 2.86 5.74 -2.04
CA ILE A 43 1.41 5.51 -1.96
C ILE A 43 0.71 6.22 -3.14
N PRO A 44 -0.07 5.51 -3.96
CA PRO A 44 -0.80 6.14 -5.07
C PRO A 44 -1.87 7.09 -4.55
N ILE A 45 -1.96 8.27 -5.17
CA ILE A 45 -3.01 9.24 -4.83
C ILE A 45 -4.27 8.96 -5.65
N THR A 46 -5.44 9.11 -5.04
CA THR A 46 -6.76 8.88 -5.69
C THR A 46 -7.56 10.17 -5.89
N GLY A 47 -6.93 11.32 -5.69
CA GLY A 47 -7.58 12.63 -5.72
C GLY A 47 -6.58 13.75 -5.40
N GLU A 48 -7.00 14.70 -4.58
CA GLU A 48 -6.15 15.76 -4.04
C GLU A 48 -5.45 15.29 -2.76
N GLN A 49 -4.13 15.49 -2.68
CA GLN A 49 -3.30 15.12 -1.54
C GLN A 49 -2.45 16.32 -1.12
N ASP A 50 -2.51 16.73 0.14
CA ASP A 50 -1.64 17.79 0.67
C ASP A 50 -0.21 17.27 0.83
N LEU A 51 0.76 18.09 0.42
CA LEU A 51 2.19 17.82 0.53
C LEU A 51 2.75 18.40 1.83
N GLN A 52 3.75 17.72 2.39
CA GLN A 52 4.52 18.15 3.54
C GLN A 52 5.99 18.27 3.16
N SER A 53 6.73 19.18 3.81
CA SER A 53 8.16 19.30 3.57
C SER A 53 8.86 17.94 3.72
N SER A 54 9.79 17.66 2.82
CA SER A 54 10.52 16.39 2.68
C SER A 54 9.72 15.20 2.10
N ASP A 55 8.53 15.42 1.54
CA ASP A 55 7.79 14.36 0.84
C ASP A 55 8.46 13.96 -0.49
N ILE A 56 8.45 12.66 -0.80
CA ILE A 56 8.91 12.13 -2.07
C ILE A 56 7.71 11.87 -2.99
N LEU A 57 7.65 12.60 -4.10
CA LEU A 57 6.65 12.44 -5.14
C LEU A 57 7.22 11.56 -6.25
N GLN A 58 6.42 10.61 -6.73
CA GLN A 58 6.75 9.80 -7.89
C GLN A 58 5.73 10.04 -8.99
N VAL A 59 6.21 10.58 -10.11
CA VAL A 59 5.44 10.96 -11.29
C VAL A 59 5.90 10.05 -12.42
N GLY A 60 5.13 9.01 -12.73
CA GLY A 60 5.59 7.91 -13.58
C GLY A 60 6.86 7.27 -13.01
N GLY A 61 7.96 7.32 -13.76
CA GLY A 61 9.28 6.80 -13.38
C GLY A 61 10.21 7.84 -12.75
N VAL A 62 9.76 9.07 -12.54
CA VAL A 62 10.57 10.16 -12.00
C VAL A 62 10.22 10.42 -10.54
N GLU A 63 11.25 10.47 -9.68
CA GLU A 63 11.11 10.84 -8.26
C GLU A 63 11.51 12.30 -8.04
N ILE A 64 10.71 13.03 -7.28
CA ILE A 64 10.84 14.46 -7.01
C ILE A 64 10.72 14.67 -5.50
N LEU A 65 11.73 15.29 -4.88
CA LEU A 65 11.65 15.73 -3.50
C LEU A 65 10.89 17.06 -3.44
N TYR A 66 9.84 17.12 -2.63
CA TYR A 66 9.19 18.37 -2.28
C TYR A 66 9.78 18.91 -0.99
N ASP A 67 10.40 20.08 -1.08
CA ASP A 67 10.96 20.80 0.06
C ASP A 67 10.28 22.17 0.15
N CYS A 68 9.74 22.49 1.32
CA CYS A 68 9.20 23.81 1.61
C CYS A 68 9.79 24.35 2.91
N GLU A 69 10.23 25.62 2.86
CA GLU A 69 10.62 26.37 4.05
C GLU A 69 9.35 26.79 4.81
N ASP A 70 8.78 25.87 5.58
CA ASP A 70 7.69 26.19 6.49
C ASP A 70 8.21 27.12 7.60
N LYS A 71 8.09 28.44 7.39
CA LYS A 71 8.23 29.43 8.48
C LYS A 71 7.15 29.27 9.57
N THR A 72 6.23 28.33 9.40
CA THR A 72 5.11 27.99 10.28
C THR A 72 5.41 26.87 11.28
N VAL A 73 6.67 26.50 11.50
CA VAL A 73 7.10 25.78 12.73
C VAL A 73 7.66 26.77 13.76
N THR A 74 7.10 27.99 13.83
CA THR A 74 7.50 29.04 14.78
C THR A 74 6.33 29.48 15.69
N THR A 75 5.48 28.56 16.16
CA THR A 75 4.47 28.91 17.21
C THR A 75 4.22 27.81 18.25
N ALA A 76 5.00 26.73 18.29
CA ALA A 76 4.91 25.72 19.36
C ALA A 76 6.24 25.45 20.10
N LEU A 77 7.29 26.24 19.83
CA LEU A 77 8.57 26.16 20.54
C LEU A 77 9.03 27.52 21.10
N LYS A 78 8.08 28.39 21.51
CA LYS A 78 8.41 29.53 22.37
C LYS A 78 8.03 29.23 23.82
N THR A 79 9.04 28.72 24.54
CA THR A 79 9.37 29.03 25.94
C THR A 79 8.42 28.54 27.04
N GLN A 80 8.78 27.42 27.64
CA GLN A 80 9.03 27.39 29.09
C GLN A 80 10.39 26.75 29.35
N THR A 81 11.44 27.50 29.01
CA THR A 81 12.75 27.27 29.57
C THR A 81 13.16 28.56 30.24
N GLY A 82 13.19 28.55 31.57
CA GLY A 82 13.81 29.59 32.39
C GLY A 82 15.32 29.51 32.22
N ILE A 83 15.84 29.86 31.04
CA ILE A 83 17.28 29.92 30.79
C ILE A 83 17.70 31.39 30.82
N ASN A 84 18.18 31.79 31.99
CA ASN A 84 19.01 32.97 32.13
C ASN A 84 20.34 32.68 31.40
N LEU A 85 20.64 33.44 30.35
CA LEU A 85 21.87 33.34 29.57
C LEU A 85 22.91 34.36 30.07
N GLN A 86 23.36 34.18 31.32
CA GLN A 86 24.59 34.82 31.81
C GLN A 86 25.60 33.73 32.18
N GLY A 87 26.61 33.56 31.31
CA GLY A 87 27.78 32.76 31.61
C GLY A 87 27.93 31.56 30.69
N ALA A 88 28.66 31.76 29.60
CA ALA A 88 29.25 30.68 28.83
C ALA A 88 30.09 29.77 29.75
N GLN A 89 30.01 28.45 29.56
CA GLN A 89 31.19 27.61 29.32
C GLN A 89 30.81 26.16 28.99
N VAL A 90 31.58 25.64 28.04
CA VAL A 90 31.59 24.32 27.42
C VAL A 90 31.65 23.20 28.46
N GLY A 91 30.86 22.13 28.26
CA GLY A 91 30.92 20.95 29.11
C GLY A 91 30.18 19.75 28.48
N ILE A 92 30.80 19.14 27.47
CA ILE A 92 30.40 17.83 26.97
C ILE A 92 30.73 16.80 28.07
N SER A 93 29.72 16.30 28.77
CA SER A 93 29.88 15.10 29.58
C SER A 93 28.54 14.47 29.87
N THR A 94 28.49 13.15 29.70
CA THR A 94 27.35 12.25 29.92
C THR A 94 26.23 12.34 28.88
N ILE A 95 26.49 11.77 27.69
CA ILE A 95 25.43 11.22 26.85
C ILE A 95 24.72 10.17 27.70
N LYS A 96 23.51 10.47 28.16
CA LYS A 96 22.55 9.44 28.50
C LYS A 96 21.91 9.03 27.18
N GLU A 97 22.23 7.82 26.71
CA GLU A 97 21.38 7.13 25.74
C GLU A 97 19.94 7.22 26.24
N MET A 98 19.10 7.90 25.47
CA MET A 98 17.67 7.92 25.70
C MET A 98 17.06 7.09 24.59
N ASP A 99 16.50 5.95 24.99
CA ASP A 99 15.68 5.12 24.12
C ASP A 99 14.62 5.99 23.44
N ASN A 100 14.48 5.81 22.12
CA ASN A 100 13.54 6.54 21.27
C ASN A 100 12.08 6.20 21.65
N PHE A 101 11.58 6.80 22.73
CA PHE A 101 10.17 6.86 23.04
C PHE A 101 9.54 7.97 22.21
N SER A 102 9.06 7.62 21.02
CA SER A 102 8.14 8.47 20.26
C SER A 102 6.73 8.33 20.86
N PRO A 103 6.14 9.38 21.44
CA PRO A 103 4.76 9.35 21.96
C PRO A 103 3.71 9.62 20.88
N PHE A 104 4.10 9.74 19.60
CA PHE A 104 3.18 10.05 18.50
C PHE A 104 3.31 9.12 17.28
N ALA A 105 3.78 7.89 17.46
CA ALA A 105 3.55 6.82 16.49
C ALA A 105 2.10 6.28 16.59
N ALA A 106 1.11 7.16 16.50
CA ALA A 106 -0.28 6.78 16.31
C ALA A 106 -0.52 6.58 14.81
N SER A 107 0.07 5.53 14.24
CA SER A 107 -0.30 5.08 12.91
C SER A 107 -1.73 4.56 12.98
N ASN A 108 -2.69 5.40 12.59
CA ASN A 108 -4.07 4.98 12.40
C ASN A 108 -4.12 4.18 11.08
N LYS A 109 -3.58 2.96 11.12
CA LYS A 109 -3.66 2.02 10.00
C LYS A 109 -5.10 1.51 10.00
N SER A 110 -5.85 1.89 8.97
CA SER A 110 -7.16 1.32 8.63
C SER A 110 -7.07 -0.20 8.55
N GLY A 111 -7.23 -0.85 9.70
CA GLY A 111 -7.05 -2.29 9.89
C GLY A 111 -8.27 -3.11 9.48
N LYS A 112 -9.27 -2.49 8.84
CA LYS A 112 -10.47 -3.20 8.37
C LYS A 112 -10.22 -3.95 7.06
N SER A 113 -9.48 -3.38 6.10
CA SER A 113 -9.24 -4.04 4.81
C SER A 113 -8.21 -5.17 4.88
N GLN A 114 -7.15 -5.03 5.70
CA GLN A 114 -6.14 -6.10 5.85
C GLN A 114 -6.68 -7.31 6.63
N LYS A 115 -7.48 -7.10 7.69
CA LYS A 115 -8.14 -8.20 8.40
C LYS A 115 -9.21 -8.88 7.53
N LEU A 116 -9.94 -8.11 6.72
CA LEU A 116 -10.91 -8.64 5.78
C LEU A 116 -10.24 -9.49 4.69
N MET A 117 -9.10 -9.02 4.14
CA MET A 117 -8.34 -9.78 3.14
C MET A 117 -7.85 -11.12 3.68
N ILE A 118 -7.28 -11.13 4.90
CA ILE A 118 -6.81 -12.38 5.53
C ILE A 118 -7.98 -13.34 5.78
N PHE A 119 -9.12 -12.85 6.26
CA PHE A 119 -10.30 -13.68 6.48
C PHE A 119 -10.83 -14.31 5.18
N ILE A 120 -10.88 -13.55 4.09
CA ILE A 120 -11.30 -14.04 2.76
C ILE A 120 -10.35 -15.13 2.26
N VAL A 121 -9.03 -14.92 2.40
CA VAL A 121 -8.03 -15.90 1.97
C VAL A 121 -8.13 -17.19 2.78
N VAL A 122 -8.28 -17.10 4.11
CA VAL A 122 -8.45 -18.27 4.97
C VAL A 122 -9.73 -19.02 4.62
N LEU A 123 -10.85 -18.31 4.40
CA LEU A 123 -12.12 -18.92 4.02
C LEU A 123 -12.01 -19.67 2.68
N LEU A 124 -11.35 -19.06 1.67
CA LEU A 124 -11.11 -19.72 0.38
C LEU A 124 -10.29 -21.00 0.53
N VAL A 125 -9.22 -20.98 1.33
CA VAL A 125 -8.38 -22.17 1.57
C VAL A 125 -9.19 -23.29 2.22
N VAL A 126 -10.02 -22.97 3.22
CA VAL A 126 -10.89 -23.96 3.89
C VAL A 126 -11.90 -24.57 2.92
N VAL A 127 -12.53 -23.75 2.07
CA VAL A 127 -13.47 -24.24 1.05
C VAL A 127 -12.77 -25.17 0.05
N ILE A 128 -11.58 -24.80 -0.42
CA ILE A 128 -10.80 -25.63 -1.34
C ILE A 128 -10.44 -26.97 -0.70
N LEU A 129 -9.96 -26.97 0.54
CA LEU A 129 -9.64 -28.20 1.28
C LEU A 129 -10.88 -29.09 1.47
N GLY A 130 -12.03 -28.49 1.78
CA GLY A 130 -13.30 -29.21 1.88
C GLY A 130 -13.73 -29.85 0.56
N LEU A 131 -13.59 -29.14 -0.56
CA LEU A 131 -13.88 -29.67 -1.89
C LEU A 131 -12.93 -30.81 -2.28
N ILE A 132 -11.63 -30.67 -1.99
CA ILE A 132 -10.65 -31.73 -2.23
C ILE A 132 -11.02 -32.97 -1.41
N ALA A 133 -11.32 -32.81 -0.12
CA ALA A 133 -11.73 -33.91 0.75
C ALA A 133 -13.03 -34.57 0.25
N TYR A 134 -14.00 -33.78 -0.21
CA TYR A 134 -15.24 -34.29 -0.79
C TYR A 134 -15.00 -35.08 -2.08
N VAL A 135 -14.16 -34.59 -2.99
CA VAL A 135 -13.79 -35.30 -4.22
C VAL A 135 -13.05 -36.59 -3.91
N VAL A 136 -12.13 -36.57 -2.94
CA VAL A 136 -11.41 -37.76 -2.47
C VAL A 136 -12.39 -38.76 -1.85
N HIS A 137 -13.26 -38.33 -0.96
CA HIS A 137 -14.31 -39.16 -0.39
C HIS A 137 -15.24 -39.71 -1.47
N MET A 138 -15.63 -38.90 -2.46
CA MET A 138 -16.42 -39.34 -3.60
C MET A 138 -15.67 -40.37 -4.44
N MET A 139 -14.37 -40.20 -4.66
CA MET A 139 -13.54 -41.15 -5.41
C MET A 139 -13.42 -42.49 -4.67
N PHE A 140 -13.25 -42.47 -3.34
CA PHE A 140 -13.17 -43.69 -2.53
C PHE A 140 -14.53 -44.38 -2.33
N PHE A 141 -15.63 -43.63 -2.15
CA PHE A 141 -16.97 -44.22 -1.98
C PHE A 141 -17.62 -44.61 -3.31
N LYS A 142 -17.31 -43.92 -4.41
CA LYS A 142 -17.81 -44.25 -5.75
C LYS A 142 -16.93 -45.29 -6.47
N ALA A 143 -15.84 -45.73 -5.85
CA ALA A 143 -15.04 -46.89 -6.26
C ALA A 143 -15.58 -48.21 -5.68
N SER A 144 -16.90 -48.35 -5.53
CA SER A 144 -17.53 -49.66 -5.41
C SER A 144 -17.55 -50.30 -6.80
N PRO A 145 -16.87 -51.44 -7.02
CA PRO A 145 -16.88 -52.12 -8.31
C PRO A 145 -18.29 -52.62 -8.57
N GLN A 146 -18.84 -52.35 -9.75
CA GLN A 146 -20.01 -53.06 -10.28
C GLN A 146 -19.55 -54.45 -10.74
N PRO A 147 -19.91 -55.56 -10.08
CA PRO A 147 -19.68 -56.88 -10.63
C PRO A 147 -20.93 -57.28 -11.42
N GLY A 148 -20.79 -57.50 -12.73
CA GLY A 148 -21.78 -58.31 -13.45
C GLY A 148 -22.38 -57.72 -14.73
N ALA A 149 -21.56 -57.16 -15.62
CA ALA A 149 -21.99 -56.85 -16.98
C ALA A 149 -21.19 -57.59 -18.06
N GLU A 150 -20.69 -58.80 -17.79
CA GLU A 150 -19.85 -59.55 -18.74
C GLU A 150 -20.27 -61.00 -19.05
N ILE A 151 -21.56 -61.38 -18.89
CA ILE A 151 -22.02 -62.75 -19.25
C ILE A 151 -23.23 -62.75 -20.19
N ARG A 152 -23.30 -61.82 -21.14
CA ARG A 152 -24.36 -61.86 -22.18
C ARG A 152 -23.89 -61.77 -23.63
N LYS A 153 -22.58 -61.68 -23.89
CA LYS A 153 -22.07 -61.60 -25.28
C LYS A 153 -21.55 -62.92 -25.86
N THR A 154 -21.57 -64.01 -25.10
CA THR A 154 -21.00 -65.31 -25.55
C THR A 154 -22.04 -66.31 -26.05
N PHE A 155 -23.35 -66.01 -25.98
CA PHE A 155 -24.41 -66.97 -26.32
C PHE A 155 -25.06 -66.79 -27.70
N GLU A 156 -24.60 -65.85 -28.52
CA GLU A 156 -25.20 -65.55 -29.83
C GLU A 156 -24.31 -65.96 -31.03
N GLN A 157 -23.25 -66.75 -30.80
CA GLN A 157 -22.29 -67.18 -31.84
C GLN A 157 -22.23 -68.71 -32.05
N VAL A 158 -23.17 -69.50 -31.51
CA VAL A 158 -23.18 -70.99 -31.66
C VAL A 158 -24.58 -71.54 -31.99
N GLN A 159 -25.33 -70.87 -32.86
CA GLN A 159 -26.52 -71.42 -33.51
C GLN A 159 -26.62 -70.86 -34.95
N VAL A 160 -25.74 -71.34 -35.85
CA VAL A 160 -25.98 -71.46 -37.30
C VAL A 160 -25.32 -72.74 -37.76
#